data_AF-A0A9D6TJ89-F1
#
_entry.id   AF-A0A9D6TJ89-F1
#
_cell.length_a   1.000
_cell.length_b   1.000
_cell.length_c   1.000
_cell.angle_alpha   90.00
_cell.angle_beta   90.00
_cell.angle_gamma   90.00
#
_symmetry.space_group_name_H-M   'P 1'
#
loop_
_entity.id
_entity.type
_entity.pdbx_description
1 polymer ?
#
loop_
_entity_poly.entity_id
_entity_poly.type
_entity_poly.pdbx_seq_one_letter_code
_entity_poly.pdbx_strand_id
1 'polypeptide(L)'
;MRRLVRTSQFKRDFKKRILIAADEVALADVLDRLVAGAPFEPRHRDHSVKGTRDRIRDCHVKSDLVLLYQIEGDIVILRRLGTHSDLFE
;
A
#
# COMPACT_ATOMS: atom_id res chain seq x y z
N MET A 1 -8.68 7.45 14.11
CA MET A 1 -8.23 6.24 13.39
C MET A 1 -8.93 6.21 12.05
N ARG A 2 -8.17 6.05 10.96
CA ARG A 2 -8.71 5.99 9.60
C ARG A 2 -9.31 4.61 9.32
N ARG A 3 -10.35 4.56 8.49
CA ARG A 3 -10.99 3.32 8.06
C ARG A 3 -10.26 2.72 6.88
N LEU A 4 -9.96 1.43 6.96
CA LEU A 4 -9.33 0.67 5.87
C LEU A 4 -10.38 0.06 4.92
N VAL A 5 -10.26 0.37 3.63
CA VAL A 5 -11.09 -0.20 2.56
C VAL A 5 -10.19 -0.96 1.59
N ARG A 6 -10.54 -2.22 1.31
CA ARG A 6 -9.79 -3.11 0.42
C ARG A 6 -10.57 -3.30 -0.87
N THR A 7 -10.00 -2.89 -2.00
CA THR A 7 -10.62 -3.13 -3.31
C THR A 7 -10.61 -4.62 -3.66
N SER A 8 -11.44 -5.02 -4.63
CA SER A 8 -11.44 -6.40 -5.14
C SER A 8 -10.11 -6.76 -5.82
N GLN A 9 -9.46 -5.79 -6.49
CA GLN A 9 -8.14 -5.97 -7.08
C GLN A 9 -7.08 -6.23 -6.01
N PHE A 10 -7.01 -5.40 -4.97
CA PHE A 10 -6.09 -5.62 -3.84
C PHE A 10 -6.26 -7.02 -3.23
N LYS A 11 -7.50 -7.47 -3.01
CA LYS A 11 -7.74 -8.83 -2.47
C LYS A 11 -7.23 -9.93 -3.38
N ARG A 12 -7.35 -9.77 -4.71
CA ARG A 12 -6.78 -10.73 -5.67
C ARG A 12 -5.27 -10.71 -5.66
N ASP A 13 -4.69 -9.51 -5.69
CA ASP A 13 -3.24 -9.31 -5.67
C ASP A 13 -2.61 -9.92 -4.40
N PHE A 14 -3.21 -9.64 -3.24
CA PHE A 14 -2.80 -10.21 -1.95
C PHE A 14 -2.86 -11.74 -1.95
N LYS A 15 -3.91 -12.34 -2.51
CA LYS A 15 -4.03 -13.81 -2.60
C LYS A 15 -3.06 -14.45 -3.59
N LYS A 16 -2.70 -13.75 -4.66
CA LYS A 16 -1.76 -14.25 -5.67
C LYS A 16 -0.33 -14.25 -5.16
N ARG A 17 0.01 -13.34 -4.25
CA ARG A 17 1.35 -13.26 -3.67
C ARG A 17 1.55 -14.33 -2.62
N ILE A 18 2.69 -15.01 -2.70
CA ILE A 18 3.21 -15.83 -1.61
C ILE A 18 3.97 -14.89 -0.69
N LEU A 19 3.31 -14.44 0.38
CA LEU A 19 3.96 -13.64 1.42
C LEU A 19 4.61 -14.58 2.43
N ILE A 20 5.86 -14.31 2.79
CA ILE A 20 6.49 -14.94 3.96
C ILE A 20 6.12 -14.14 5.21
N ALA A 21 6.26 -14.74 6.40
CA ALA A 21 5.91 -14.09 7.67
C ALA A 21 6.55 -12.70 7.84
N ALA A 22 7.78 -12.50 7.38
CA ALA A 22 8.45 -11.20 7.42
C ALA A 22 7.75 -10.13 6.56
N ASP A 23 7.17 -10.52 5.42
CA ASP A 23 6.46 -9.60 4.54
C ASP A 23 5.08 -9.25 5.10
N GLU A 24 4.41 -10.20 5.75
CA GLU A 24 3.14 -9.96 6.45
C GLU A 24 3.32 -8.98 7.61
N VAL A 25 4.39 -9.13 8.40
CA VAL A 25 4.72 -8.20 9.48
C VAL A 25 5.01 -6.80 8.94
N ALA A 26 5.81 -6.70 7.87
CA ALA A 26 6.11 -5.40 7.26
C ALA A 26 4.86 -4.72 6.69
N LEU A 27 3.97 -5.49 6.07
CA LEU A 27 2.69 -4.97 5.57
C LEU A 27 1.79 -4.52 6.72
N ALA A 28 1.71 -5.29 7.80
CA ALA A 28 0.92 -4.94 8.97
C ALA A 28 1.39 -3.60 9.58
N ASP A 29 2.70 -3.39 9.75
CA ASP A 29 3.24 -2.12 10.27
C ASP A 29 2.85 -0.92 9.38
N VAL A 30 2.93 -1.08 8.05
CA VAL A 30 2.49 -0.06 7.10
C VAL A 30 0.98 0.23 7.24
N LEU A 31 0.15 -0.80 7.37
CA LEU A 31 -1.30 -0.65 7.53
C LEU A 31 -1.66 0.03 8.86
N ASP A 32 -0.99 -0.32 9.95
CA ASP A 32 -1.21 0.27 11.26
C ASP A 32 -0.85 1.76 11.25
N ARG A 33 0.25 2.15 10.61
CA ARG A 33 0.63 3.56 10.41
C ARG A 33 -0.41 4.32 9.59
N LEU A 34 -0.94 3.71 8.52
CA LEU A 34 -2.00 4.29 7.70
C LEU A 34 -3.27 4.57 8.51
N VAL A 35 -3.68 3.61 9.34
CA VAL A 35 -4.86 3.71 10.22
C VAL A 35 -4.64 4.73 11.34
N ALA A 36 -3.45 4.77 11.93
CA ALA A 36 -3.09 5.75 12.95
C ALA A 36 -2.97 7.17 12.38
N GLY A 37 -2.72 7.29 11.07
CA GLY A 37 -2.36 8.56 10.45
C GLY A 37 -0.99 9.06 10.86
N ALA A 38 -0.13 8.14 11.30
CA ALA A 38 1.24 8.42 11.68
C ALA A 38 2.11 8.66 10.44
N PRO A 39 3.18 9.45 10.55
CA PRO A 39 4.16 9.60 9.48
C PRO A 39 4.85 8.25 9.19
N PHE A 40 5.13 8.02 7.91
CA PHE A 40 5.94 6.90 7.49
C PHE A 40 7.41 7.15 7.78
N GLU A 41 8.12 6.06 8.10
CA GLU A 41 9.57 6.12 8.12
C GLU A 41 10.14 6.28 6.70
N PRO A 42 11.29 6.96 6.53
CA PRO A 42 11.90 7.19 5.22
C PRO A 42 12.12 5.92 4.38
N ARG A 43 12.25 4.76 5.05
CA ARG A 43 12.42 3.44 4.42
C ARG A 43 11.26 3.05 3.50
N HIS A 44 10.05 3.55 3.76
CA HIS A 44 8.86 3.20 3.00
C HIS A 44 8.68 4.00 1.70
N ARG A 45 9.53 5.02 1.48
CA ARG A 45 9.55 5.84 0.26
C ARG A 45 8.15 6.28 -0.20
N ASP A 46 7.27 6.61 0.74
CA ASP A 46 5.90 7.01 0.45
C ASP A 46 5.88 8.28 -0.40
N HIS A 47 5.41 8.17 -1.64
CA HIS A 47 5.35 9.28 -2.58
C HIS A 47 4.10 9.25 -3.44
N SER A 48 3.65 10.43 -3.89
CA SER A 48 2.54 10.53 -4.83
C SER A 48 2.97 10.01 -6.21
N VAL A 49 2.16 9.12 -6.79
CA VAL A 49 2.40 8.60 -8.14
C VAL A 49 2.17 9.73 -9.15
N LYS A 50 3.25 10.17 -9.81
CA LYS A 50 3.17 11.23 -10.83
C LYS A 50 2.31 10.79 -12.01
N GLY A 51 1.42 11.68 -12.47
CA GLY A 51 0.59 11.47 -13.66
C GLY A 51 -0.78 10.85 -13.41
N THR A 52 -1.10 10.41 -12.19
CA THR A 52 -2.47 9.95 -11.86
C THR A 52 -3.33 11.12 -11.36
N ARG A 53 -4.54 11.27 -11.93
CA ARG A 53 -5.54 12.25 -11.46
C ARG A 53 -6.11 11.91 -10.08
N ASP A 54 -5.93 10.66 -9.65
CA ASP A 54 -6.61 10.04 -8.51
C ASP A 54 -5.88 10.16 -7.15
N ARG A 55 -4.88 11.04 -7.00
CA ARG A 55 -4.10 11.19 -5.75
C ARG A 55 -3.57 9.86 -5.19
N ILE A 56 -3.17 8.95 -6.08
CA ILE A 56 -2.64 7.65 -5.69
C ILE A 56 -1.24 7.83 -5.12
N ARG A 57 -0.97 7.11 -4.03
CA ARG A 57 0.33 7.07 -3.36
C ARG A 57 0.94 5.69 -3.52
N ASP A 58 2.25 5.69 -3.73
CA ASP A 58 3.11 4.52 -3.79
C ASP A 58 3.88 4.42 -2.48
N CYS A 59 3.67 3.32 -1.76
CA CYS A 59 4.41 2.99 -0.54
C CYS A 59 5.14 1.67 -0.72
N HIS A 60 6.46 1.72 -0.59
CA HIS A 60 7.30 0.54 -0.57
C HIS A 60 7.22 -0.13 0.81
N VAL A 61 6.55 -1.28 0.87
CA VAL A 61 6.58 -2.16 2.05
C VAL A 61 7.94 -2.85 2.15
N LYS A 62 8.52 -3.20 1.00
CA LYS A 62 9.86 -3.78 0.84
C LYS A 62 10.48 -3.34 -0.50
N SER A 63 11.73 -3.71 -0.76
CA SER A 63 12.42 -3.39 -2.02
C SER A 63 11.62 -3.80 -3.27
N ASP A 64 10.89 -4.92 -3.21
CA ASP A 64 10.09 -5.48 -4.31
C ASP A 64 8.62 -5.77 -3.91
N LEU A 65 8.11 -5.03 -2.92
CA LEU A 65 6.72 -5.09 -2.49
C LEU A 65 6.19 -3.67 -2.31
N VAL A 66 5.28 -3.28 -3.19
CA VAL A 66 4.70 -1.96 -3.29
C VAL A 66 3.21 -2.02 -3.02
N LEU A 67 2.75 -1.13 -2.15
CA LEU A 67 1.36 -0.89 -1.86
C LEU A 67 0.92 0.41 -2.54
N LEU A 68 -0.01 0.29 -3.49
CA LEU A 68 -0.72 1.44 -4.04
C LEU A 68 -1.98 1.70 -3.23
N TYR A 69 -2.07 2.90 -2.68
CA TYR A 69 -3.20 3.29 -1.84
C TYR A 69 -3.61 4.74 -2.10
N GLN A 70 -4.79 5.10 -1.59
CA GLN A 70 -5.33 6.45 -1.68
C GLN A 70 -5.93 6.84 -0.33
N ILE A 71 -5.81 8.12 0.02
CA ILE A 71 -6.43 8.69 1.22
C ILE A 71 -7.56 9.62 0.79
N GLU A 72 -8.77 9.33 1.26
CA GLU A 72 -9.98 10.15 1.07
C GLU A 72 -10.58 10.49 2.43
N GLY A 73 -10.23 11.67 2.96
CA GLY A 73 -10.60 12.07 4.33
C GLY A 73 -10.05 11.07 5.35
N ASP A 74 -10.94 10.42 6.10
CA ASP A 74 -10.59 9.39 7.08
C ASP A 74 -10.60 7.97 6.49
N ILE A 75 -10.69 7.80 5.17
CA ILE A 75 -10.68 6.50 4.52
C ILE A 75 -9.34 6.27 3.82
N VAL A 76 -8.75 5.11 4.07
CA VAL A 76 -7.58 4.59 3.36
C VAL A 76 -8.03 3.47 2.44
N ILE A 77 -7.92 3.69 1.13
CA ILE A 77 -8.34 2.73 0.09
C ILE A 77 -7.10 2.02 -0.43
N LEU A 78 -6.99 0.71 -0.17
CA LEU A 78 -5.94 -0.14 -0.75
C LEU A 78 -6.34 -0.56 -2.16
N ARG A 79 -5.62 -0.03 -3.16
CA ARG A 79 -5.90 -0.23 -4.58
C ARG A 79 -5.23 -1.50 -5.10
N ARG A 80 -3.90 -1.61 -4.96
CA ARG A 80 -3.10 -2.75 -5.47
C ARG A 80 -1.92 -3.08 -4.56
N LEU A 81 -1.43 -4.30 -4.66
CA LEU A 81 -0.25 -4.78 -3.93
C LEU A 81 0.59 -5.65 -4.87
N GLY A 82 1.83 -5.28 -5.15
CA GLY A 82 2.59 -5.97 -6.20
C GLY A 82 4.07 -5.66 -6.17
N THR A 83 4.82 -6.26 -7.08
CA THR A 83 6.17 -5.79 -7.42
C THR A 83 6.04 -4.52 -8.26
N HIS A 84 7.15 -3.83 -8.52
CA HIS A 84 7.11 -2.71 -9.48
C HIS A 84 6.64 -3.17 -10.86
N SER A 85 7.08 -4.36 -11.31
CA SER A 85 6.65 -4.97 -12.58
C SER A 85 5.14 -5.26 -12.59
N ASP A 86 4.57 -5.85 -11.54
CA ASP A 86 3.13 -6.19 -11.50
C ASP A 86 2.20 -4.97 -11.60
N LEU A 87 2.73 -3.78 -11.25
CA LEU A 87 1.96 -2.56 -11.04
C LEU A 87 2.15 -1.53 -12.16
N PHE A 88 3.31 -1.50 -12.80
CA PHE A 88 3.69 -0.47 -13.76
C PHE A 88 4.07 -1.00 -15.16
N GLU A 89 3.99 -2.32 -15.37
CA GLU A 89 4.07 -2.97 -16.69
C GLU A 89 2.65 -3.22 -17.25
#